data_AF-A0A1G9U8N5-F1
#
_entry.id   AF-A0A1G9U8N5-F1
#
_cell.length_a   1.000
_cell.length_b   1.000
_cell.length_c   1.000
_cell.angle_alpha   90.00
_cell.angle_beta   90.00
_cell.angle_gamma   90.00
#
_symmetry.space_group_name_H-M   'P 1'
#
loop_
_entity.id
_entity.type
_entity.pdbx_description
1 polymer ?
#
loop_
_entity_poly.entity_id
_entity_poly.type
_entity_poly.pdbx_seq_one_letter_code
_entity_poly.pdbx_strand_id
1 'polypeptide(L)'
;MALEATLSQTRILVVDDNAALRGVLRVSLQAFGCAKVIETGSVAQALDILKTQPVDLVITDWKMKPRDGIDLVSSIRSPVSSPCPGLPVIMLTAYDGTDKIRQARRAGVNAFLIKPVTASALASCLRDVLTGDQGFVETDSYVGPERRETDRSDLPCSAVQLTASH
;
A
#
# COMPACT_ATOMS: atom_id res chain seq x y z
N MET A 1 -6.84 10.99 17.17
CA MET A 1 -7.98 11.74 16.62
C MET A 1 -7.84 12.05 15.12
N ALA A 2 -6.76 12.67 14.62
CA ALA A 2 -6.65 12.94 13.16
C ALA A 2 -6.57 11.66 12.30
N LEU A 3 -5.79 10.65 12.72
CA LEU A 3 -5.61 9.40 11.97
C LEU A 3 -6.90 8.60 11.78
N GLU A 4 -7.73 8.46 12.82
CA GLU A 4 -9.00 7.71 12.76
C GLU A 4 -9.99 8.36 11.78
N ALA A 5 -10.07 9.69 11.77
CA ALA A 5 -10.96 10.43 10.86
C ALA A 5 -10.54 10.23 9.39
N THR A 6 -9.24 10.29 9.10
CA THR A 6 -8.70 10.00 7.77
C THR A 6 -8.94 8.53 7.37
N LEU A 7 -8.65 7.58 8.26
CA LEU A 7 -8.82 6.15 8.02
C LEU A 7 -10.28 5.75 7.78
N SER A 8 -11.23 6.44 8.42
CA SER A 8 -12.67 6.17 8.26
C SER A 8 -13.15 6.34 6.81
N GLN A 9 -12.48 7.20 6.03
CA GLN A 9 -12.81 7.44 4.62
C GLN A 9 -11.86 6.75 3.64
N THR A 10 -10.71 6.27 4.13
CA THR A 10 -9.66 5.61 3.33
C THR A 10 -10.10 4.19 2.94
N ARG A 11 -9.89 3.82 1.68
CA ARG A 11 -10.13 2.48 1.16
C ARG A 11 -8.80 1.74 1.02
N ILE A 12 -8.64 0.70 1.83
CA ILE A 12 -7.40 -0.09 1.87
C ILE A 12 -7.64 -1.44 1.19
N LEU A 13 -6.81 -1.77 0.21
CA LEU A 13 -6.78 -3.08 -0.44
C LEU A 13 -5.66 -3.93 0.16
N VAL A 14 -6.02 -5.09 0.72
CA VAL A 14 -5.08 -6.07 1.27
C VAL A 14 -4.95 -7.24 0.31
N VAL A 15 -3.73 -7.53 -0.13
CA VAL A 15 -3.39 -8.58 -1.10
C VAL A 15 -2.35 -9.51 -0.49
N ASP A 16 -2.77 -10.68 -0.04
CA ASP A 16 -1.88 -11.70 0.53
C ASP A 16 -2.48 -13.06 0.22
N ASP A 17 -1.72 -14.09 -0.15
CA ASP A 17 -2.27 -15.41 -0.46
C ASP A 17 -2.75 -16.16 0.80
N ASN A 18 -2.21 -15.82 1.97
CA ASN A 18 -2.55 -16.39 3.26
C ASN A 18 -3.81 -15.74 3.88
N ALA A 19 -4.91 -16.49 3.91
CA ALA A 19 -6.17 -16.05 4.49
C ALA A 19 -6.09 -15.66 5.97
N ALA A 20 -5.22 -16.32 6.76
CA ALA A 20 -5.06 -16.00 8.18
C ALA A 20 -4.43 -14.61 8.36
N LEU A 21 -3.40 -14.29 7.57
CA LEU A 21 -2.75 -12.98 7.63
C LEU A 21 -3.68 -11.88 7.12
N ARG A 22 -4.44 -12.12 6.05
CA ARG A 22 -5.49 -11.18 5.59
C ARG A 22 -6.49 -10.85 6.71
N GLY A 23 -6.97 -11.87 7.42
CA GLY A 23 -7.88 -11.69 8.56
C GLY A 23 -7.28 -10.86 9.69
N VAL A 24 -6.03 -11.12 10.07
CA VAL A 24 -5.31 -10.35 11.11
C VAL A 24 -5.13 -8.89 10.69
N LEU A 25 -4.73 -8.64 9.44
CA LEU A 25 -4.57 -7.29 8.90
C LEU A 25 -5.91 -6.55 8.89
N ARG A 26 -6.98 -7.19 8.41
CA ARG A 26 -8.32 -6.60 8.44
C ARG A 26 -8.74 -6.20 9.85
N VAL A 27 -8.64 -7.09 10.83
CA VAL A 27 -9.04 -6.80 12.21
C VAL A 27 -8.21 -5.65 12.78
N SER A 28 -6.92 -5.62 12.49
CA SER A 28 -6.02 -4.53 12.91
C SER A 28 -6.40 -3.19 12.27
N LEU A 29 -6.66 -3.18 10.96
CA LEU A 29 -7.09 -1.98 10.24
C LEU A 29 -8.43 -1.45 10.75
N GLN A 30 -9.38 -2.34 11.03
CA GLN A 30 -10.68 -1.97 11.60
C GLN A 30 -10.54 -1.41 13.02
N ALA A 31 -9.65 -1.99 13.84
CA ALA A 31 -9.33 -1.47 15.16
C ALA A 31 -8.71 -0.06 15.12
N PHE A 32 -8.03 0.30 14.01
CA PHE A 32 -7.52 1.65 13.78
C PHE A 32 -8.56 2.63 13.20
N GLY A 33 -9.80 2.18 12.98
CA GLY A 33 -10.88 3.01 12.45
C GLY A 33 -11.06 2.96 10.93
N CYS A 34 -10.37 2.06 10.22
CA CYS A 34 -10.59 1.86 8.79
C CYS A 34 -11.84 1.04 8.52
N ALA A 35 -12.92 1.70 8.09
CA ALA A 35 -14.19 1.04 7.80
C ALA A 35 -14.19 0.26 6.47
N LYS A 36 -13.35 0.64 5.50
CA LYS A 36 -13.37 0.13 4.13
C LYS A 36 -12.10 -0.65 3.81
N VAL A 37 -12.08 -1.92 4.22
CA VAL A 37 -11.01 -2.87 3.90
C VAL A 37 -11.50 -3.86 2.86
N ILE A 38 -10.79 -3.95 1.74
CA ILE A 38 -11.03 -4.91 0.66
C ILE A 38 -9.91 -5.94 0.73
N GLU A 39 -10.22 -7.23 0.63
CA GLU A 39 -9.25 -8.31 0.73
C GLU A 39 -9.27 -9.17 -0.53
N THR A 40 -8.09 -9.55 -1.01
CA THR A 40 -7.96 -10.54 -2.09
C THR A 40 -6.72 -11.40 -1.90
N GLY A 41 -6.80 -12.63 -2.38
CA GLY A 41 -5.68 -13.58 -2.39
C GLY A 41 -4.88 -13.62 -3.69
N SER A 42 -5.20 -12.76 -4.66
CA SER A 42 -4.60 -12.82 -6.00
C SER A 42 -4.29 -11.44 -6.55
N VAL A 43 -3.09 -11.30 -7.13
CA VAL A 43 -2.65 -10.10 -7.86
C VAL A 43 -3.62 -9.74 -9.00
N ALA A 44 -4.19 -10.74 -9.70
CA ALA A 44 -5.10 -10.47 -10.81
C ALA A 44 -6.39 -9.80 -10.33
N GLN A 45 -6.99 -10.32 -9.26
CA GLN A 45 -8.18 -9.73 -8.65
C GLN A 45 -7.89 -8.35 -8.05
N ALA A 46 -6.70 -8.16 -7.47
CA ALA A 46 -6.28 -6.85 -6.98
C ALA A 46 -6.27 -5.81 -8.10
N LEU A 47 -5.73 -6.15 -9.27
CA LEU A 47 -5.74 -5.25 -10.44
C LEU A 47 -7.14 -4.96 -10.96
N ASP A 48 -8.05 -5.94 -10.96
CA ASP A 48 -9.44 -5.72 -11.36
C ASP A 48 -10.17 -4.80 -10.37
N ILE A 49 -9.92 -4.95 -9.06
CA ILE A 49 -10.45 -4.05 -8.04
C ILE A 49 -9.93 -2.62 -8.25
N LEU A 50 -8.63 -2.46 -8.50
CA LEU A 50 -8.01 -1.15 -8.73
C LEU A 50 -8.55 -0.44 -10.00
N LYS A 51 -9.07 -1.20 -10.97
CA LYS A 51 -9.73 -0.65 -12.17
C LYS A 51 -11.20 -0.29 -11.94
N THR A 52 -11.88 -1.00 -11.05
CA THR A 52 -13.33 -0.90 -10.86
C THR A 52 -13.73 0.00 -9.70
N GLN A 53 -12.84 0.17 -8.72
CA GLN A 53 -13.12 0.90 -7.49
C GLN A 53 -11.94 1.80 -7.13
N PRO A 54 -12.19 3.01 -6.57
CA PRO A 54 -11.11 3.81 -6.05
C PRO A 54 -10.55 3.12 -4.79
N VAL A 55 -9.22 3.06 -4.74
CA VAL A 55 -8.44 2.56 -3.62
C VAL A 55 -7.45 3.65 -3.26
N ASP A 56 -7.25 3.89 -1.98
CA ASP A 56 -6.37 4.95 -1.47
C ASP A 56 -5.03 4.38 -1.00
N LEU A 57 -4.98 3.10 -0.66
CA LEU A 57 -3.78 2.41 -0.17
C LEU A 57 -3.81 0.93 -0.52
N VAL A 58 -2.68 0.37 -0.92
CA VAL A 58 -2.51 -1.08 -1.14
C VAL A 58 -1.51 -1.65 -0.15
N ILE A 59 -1.87 -2.73 0.52
CA ILE A 59 -0.97 -3.56 1.33
C ILE A 59 -0.82 -4.89 0.61
N THR A 60 0.38 -5.25 0.19
CA THR A 60 0.62 -6.48 -0.58
C THR A 60 1.76 -7.31 -0.01
N ASP A 61 1.66 -8.63 -0.04
CA ASP A 61 2.79 -9.50 0.27
C ASP A 61 3.80 -9.54 -0.89
N TRP A 62 5.09 -9.56 -0.56
CA TRP A 62 6.15 -9.71 -1.56
C TRP A 62 5.99 -11.03 -2.31
N LYS A 63 5.84 -12.13 -1.58
CA LYS A 63 5.99 -13.49 -2.10
C LYS A 63 4.64 -14.17 -2.19
N MET A 64 4.02 -14.07 -3.36
CA MET A 64 2.72 -14.69 -3.63
C MET A 64 2.85 -15.58 -4.87
N LYS A 65 2.14 -16.73 -4.88
CA LYS A 65 2.04 -17.56 -6.08
C LYS A 65 0.66 -17.40 -6.71
N PRO A 66 0.54 -17.36 -8.05
CA PRO A 66 1.60 -17.53 -9.06
C PRO A 66 2.34 -16.23 -9.48
N ARG A 67 1.93 -15.06 -8.99
CA ARG A 67 2.55 -13.75 -9.31
C ARG A 67 2.94 -13.03 -8.03
N ASP A 68 4.12 -12.42 -8.03
CA ASP A 68 4.70 -11.76 -6.87
C ASP A 68 4.09 -10.35 -6.64
N GLY A 69 4.22 -9.82 -5.43
CA GLY A 69 3.75 -8.47 -5.09
C GLY A 69 4.47 -7.36 -5.87
N ILE A 70 5.70 -7.61 -6.35
CA ILE A 70 6.41 -6.66 -7.22
C ILE A 70 5.68 -6.51 -8.56
N ASP A 71 5.15 -7.59 -9.14
CA ASP A 71 4.38 -7.52 -10.39
C ASP A 71 3.14 -6.65 -10.23
N LEU A 72 2.49 -6.72 -9.06
CA LEU A 72 1.37 -5.83 -8.71
C LEU A 72 1.82 -4.37 -8.70
N VAL A 73 2.92 -4.05 -8.00
CA VAL A 73 3.46 -2.68 -7.95
C VAL A 73 3.81 -2.17 -9.35
N SER A 74 4.53 -2.97 -10.14
CA SER A 74 4.92 -2.59 -11.50
C SER A 74 3.72 -2.35 -12.40
N SER A 75 2.63 -3.11 -12.21
CA SER A 75 1.37 -2.92 -12.92
C SER A 75 0.64 -1.65 -12.48
N ILE A 76 0.65 -1.31 -11.18
CA ILE A 76 0.06 -0.08 -10.63
C ILE A 76 0.82 1.16 -11.13
N ARG A 77 2.15 1.09 -11.22
CA ARG A 77 2.99 2.20 -11.67
C ARG A 77 3.00 2.38 -13.18
N SER A 78 2.56 1.38 -13.94
CA SER A 78 2.44 1.50 -15.39
C SER A 78 1.26 2.42 -15.74
N PRO A 79 1.49 3.56 -16.43
CA PRO A 79 0.43 4.53 -16.75
C PRO A 79 -0.63 3.95 -17.70
N VAL A 80 -0.33 2.82 -18.35
CA VAL A 80 -1.26 2.09 -19.22
C VAL A 80 -2.22 1.20 -18.42
N SER A 81 -1.83 0.80 -17.21
CA SER A 81 -2.53 -0.25 -16.44
C SER A 81 -3.25 0.27 -15.20
N SER A 82 -3.00 1.51 -14.76
CA SER A 82 -3.72 2.10 -13.63
C SER A 82 -3.89 3.62 -13.77
N PRO A 83 -5.08 4.15 -13.39
CA PRO A 83 -5.38 5.58 -13.50
C PRO A 83 -4.63 6.45 -12.47
N CYS A 84 -3.94 5.84 -11.50
CA CYS A 84 -3.38 6.52 -10.34
C CYS A 84 -1.95 6.03 -10.02
N PRO A 85 -0.93 6.49 -10.77
CA PRO A 85 0.46 6.09 -10.55
C PRO A 85 1.02 6.55 -9.18
N GLY A 86 0.38 7.51 -8.50
CA GLY A 86 0.72 7.96 -7.15
C GLY A 86 0.17 7.09 -6.00
N LEU A 87 -0.58 6.01 -6.27
CA LEU A 87 -1.20 5.18 -5.24
C LEU A 87 -0.16 4.63 -4.25
N PRO A 88 -0.25 4.90 -2.94
CA PRO A 88 0.72 4.38 -2.00
C PRO A 88 0.60 2.86 -1.86
N VAL A 89 1.75 2.17 -1.96
CA VAL A 89 1.85 0.72 -1.78
C VAL A 89 2.77 0.40 -0.61
N ILE A 90 2.25 -0.35 0.35
CA ILE A 90 2.97 -0.94 1.47
C ILE A 90 3.24 -2.41 1.14
N MET A 91 4.50 -2.81 1.13
CA MET A 91 4.87 -4.20 0.87
C MET A 91 5.24 -4.93 2.15
N LEU A 92 4.62 -6.08 2.39
CA LEU A 92 4.97 -7.00 3.46
C LEU A 92 6.08 -7.93 2.96
N THR A 93 7.14 -8.11 3.73
CA THR A 93 8.26 -8.99 3.35
C THR A 93 8.71 -9.83 4.53
N ALA A 94 8.98 -11.11 4.31
CA ALA A 94 9.67 -11.97 5.28
C ALA A 94 11.20 -11.91 5.15
N TYR A 95 11.71 -11.18 4.16
CA TYR A 95 13.14 -11.03 3.89
C TYR A 95 13.65 -9.65 4.28
N ASP A 96 14.77 -9.61 5.00
CA ASP A 96 15.56 -8.45 5.44
C ASP A 96 16.72 -8.12 4.47
N GLY A 97 16.91 -8.91 3.41
CA GLY A 97 17.99 -8.74 2.45
C GLY A 97 17.94 -7.38 1.73
N THR A 98 18.97 -6.56 1.98
CA THR A 98 19.09 -5.17 1.53
C THR A 98 18.95 -5.01 0.00
N ASP A 99 19.38 -5.99 -0.78
CA ASP A 99 19.29 -5.97 -2.25
C ASP A 99 17.87 -6.11 -2.79
N LYS A 100 17.04 -6.92 -2.13
CA LYS A 100 15.61 -7.03 -2.49
C LYS A 100 14.86 -5.76 -2.10
N ILE A 101 15.13 -5.21 -0.92
CA ILE A 101 14.57 -3.91 -0.51
C ILE A 101 14.93 -2.83 -1.55
N ARG A 102 16.18 -2.80 -2.04
CA ARG A 102 16.60 -1.92 -3.14
C ARG A 102 15.82 -2.15 -4.44
N GLN A 103 15.60 -3.40 -4.83
CA GLN A 103 14.85 -3.72 -6.06
C GLN A 103 13.39 -3.25 -5.98
N ALA A 104 12.72 -3.47 -4.85
CA ALA A 104 11.34 -3.03 -4.68
C ALA A 104 11.21 -1.51 -4.52
N ARG A 105 12.21 -0.85 -3.92
CA ARG A 105 12.30 0.61 -3.93
C ARG A 105 12.34 1.15 -5.36
N ARG A 106 13.14 0.54 -6.24
CA ARG A 106 13.19 0.91 -7.67
C ARG A 106 11.87 0.66 -8.39
N ALA A 107 11.10 -0.36 -7.98
CA ALA A 107 9.76 -0.61 -8.51
C ALA A 107 8.72 0.43 -8.05
N GLY A 108 9.04 1.27 -7.07
CA GLY A 108 8.18 2.37 -6.62
C GLY A 108 7.25 2.04 -5.46
N VAL A 109 7.66 1.10 -4.59
CA VAL A 109 7.01 0.83 -3.29
C VAL A 109 7.24 1.99 -2.34
N ASN A 110 6.20 2.40 -1.62
CA ASN A 110 6.25 3.54 -0.70
C ASN A 110 6.79 3.13 0.68
N ALA A 111 6.43 1.95 1.16
CA ALA A 111 6.87 1.50 2.48
C ALA A 111 6.99 -0.02 2.56
N PHE A 112 7.80 -0.50 3.52
CA PHE A 112 8.00 -1.92 3.77
C PHE A 112 7.69 -2.26 5.22
N LEU A 113 7.03 -3.39 5.43
CA LEU A 113 6.83 -3.98 6.75
C LEU A 113 7.44 -5.38 6.76
N ILE A 114 8.28 -5.65 7.76
CA ILE A 114 8.90 -6.96 7.93
C ILE A 114 7.93 -7.86 8.69
N LYS A 115 7.73 -9.09 8.19
CA LYS A 115 6.95 -10.13 8.88
C LYS A 115 7.80 -10.67 10.05
N PRO A 116 7.23 -10.82 11.27
CA PRO A 116 5.81 -10.73 11.60
C PRO A 116 5.30 -9.28 11.72
N VAL A 117 4.17 -8.99 11.06
CA VAL A 117 3.55 -7.66 11.10
C VAL A 117 2.93 -7.44 12.47
N THR A 118 3.47 -6.47 13.21
CA THR A 118 2.91 -6.04 14.49
C THR A 118 1.91 -4.90 14.29
N ALA A 119 0.92 -4.79 15.18
CA ALA A 119 -0.07 -3.71 15.14
C ALA A 119 0.59 -2.32 15.24
N SER A 120 1.65 -2.19 16.05
CA SER A 120 2.40 -0.94 16.20
C SER A 120 3.13 -0.54 14.91
N ALA A 121 3.82 -1.48 14.26
CA ALA A 121 4.51 -1.22 12.99
C ALA A 121 3.52 -0.86 11.88
N LEU A 122 2.38 -1.56 11.80
CA LEU A 122 1.32 -1.25 10.86
C LEU A 122 0.74 0.16 11.10
N ALA A 123 0.45 0.51 12.35
CA ALA A 123 -0.09 1.83 12.71
C ALA A 123 0.90 2.97 12.40
N SER A 124 2.20 2.76 12.65
CA SER A 124 3.24 3.73 12.30
C SER A 124 3.31 3.92 10.79
N CYS A 125 3.42 2.82 10.03
CA CYS A 125 3.46 2.86 8.58
C CYS A 125 2.22 3.54 7.97
N LEU A 126 1.02 3.25 8.49
CA LEU A 126 -0.21 3.89 8.02
C LEU A 126 -0.21 5.39 8.29
N ARG A 127 0.27 5.80 9.47
CA ARG A 127 0.40 7.21 9.80
C ARG A 127 1.34 7.89 8.82
N ASP A 128 2.54 7.36 8.63
CA ASP A 128 3.58 7.95 7.79
C ASP A 128 3.11 8.10 6.34
N VAL A 129 2.43 7.08 5.81
CA VAL A 129 1.91 7.07 4.44
C VAL A 129 0.72 8.02 4.26
N LEU A 130 -0.17 8.14 5.27
CA LEU A 130 -1.41 8.93 5.15
C LEU A 130 -1.27 10.39 5.55
N THR A 131 -0.39 10.73 6.50
CA THR A 131 -0.19 12.12 6.92
C THR A 131 0.81 12.86 6.04
N GLY A 132 1.50 12.16 5.14
CA GLY A 132 2.51 12.76 4.26
C GLY A 132 3.66 13.40 5.04
N ASP A 133 3.81 13.06 6.32
CA ASP A 133 4.94 13.52 7.14
C ASP A 133 6.14 12.70 6.69
N GLN A 134 6.87 13.24 5.72
CA GLN A 134 8.05 12.63 5.08
C GLN A 134 9.24 12.62 6.07
N GLY A 135 9.05 12.00 7.23
CA GLY A 135 10.07 11.72 8.23
C GLY A 135 10.63 10.33 8.00
N PHE A 136 11.92 10.25 7.70
CA PHE A 136 12.67 9.01 7.61
C PHE A 136 12.60 8.26 8.96
N VAL A 137 11.89 7.14 9.00
CA VAL A 137 11.87 6.22 10.16
C VAL A 137 12.50 4.91 9.71
N GLU A 138 13.74 4.69 10.15
CA GLU A 138 14.42 3.40 10.11
C GLU A 138 14.32 2.80 11.51
N THR A 139 13.56 1.71 11.64
CA THR A 139 13.49 0.90 12.87
C THR A 139 13.73 -0.56 12.49
N ASP A 140 14.06 -1.40 13.47
CA ASP A 140 14.31 -2.85 13.28
C ASP A 140 13.19 -3.62 12.54
N SER A 141 11.99 -3.04 12.38
CA SER A 141 10.83 -3.68 11.73
C SER A 141 10.17 -2.84 10.61
N TYR A 142 10.68 -1.64 10.33
CA TYR A 142 10.12 -0.70 9.36
C TYR A 142 11.21 0.13 8.69
N VAL A 143 11.20 0.16 7.36
CA VAL A 143 12.12 0.99 6.57
C VAL A 143 11.29 1.94 5.69
N GLY A 144 11.12 3.18 6.15
CA GLY A 144 10.32 4.22 5.50
C GLY A 144 10.94 4.81 4.21
N PRO A 145 10.17 5.59 3.43
CA PRO A 145 10.59 6.13 2.14
C PRO A 145 11.62 7.26 2.24
N GLU A 146 12.56 7.27 1.29
CA GLU A 146 13.46 8.39 1.02
C GLU A 146 12.82 9.30 -0.03
N ARG A 147 12.98 10.62 0.12
CA ARG A 147 12.33 11.67 -0.70
C ARG A 147 12.42 11.34 -2.20
N ARG A 148 11.27 11.13 -2.85
CA ARG A 148 11.15 11.38 -4.29
C ARG A 148 11.21 12.88 -4.50
N GLU A 149 12.08 13.34 -5.41
CA GLU A 149 11.95 14.67 -6.00
C GLU A 149 10.51 14.82 -6.52
N THR A 150 9.81 15.79 -5.95
CA THR A 150 8.38 16.02 -6.13
C THR A 150 8.07 16.35 -7.59
N ASP A 151 7.44 15.44 -8.31
CA ASP A 151 6.71 15.79 -9.53
C ASP A 151 5.21 15.84 -9.22
N ARG A 152 4.53 16.88 -9.70
CA ARG A 152 3.19 17.37 -9.29
C ARG A 152 2.02 16.43 -9.67
N SER A 153 2.27 15.15 -9.90
CA SER A 153 1.28 14.16 -10.35
C SER A 153 0.66 13.31 -9.23
N ASP A 154 1.07 13.50 -7.98
CA ASP A 154 0.62 12.76 -6.79
C ASP A 154 -0.71 13.27 -6.19
N LEU A 155 -1.72 13.53 -7.02
CA LEU A 155 -3.08 13.77 -6.52
C LEU A 155 -3.68 12.45 -6.03
N PRO A 156 -4.39 12.43 -4.88
CA PRO A 156 -5.10 11.24 -4.44
C PRO A 156 -6.08 10.82 -5.54
N CYS A 157 -6.24 9.51 -5.73
CA CYS A 157 -7.02 8.94 -6.84
C CYS A 157 -8.47 9.50 -6.90
N SER A 158 -9.01 9.90 -5.74
CA SER A 158 -10.30 10.59 -5.59
C SER A 158 -10.39 11.95 -6.31
N ALA A 159 -9.26 12.64 -6.53
CA ALA A 159 -9.19 13.92 -7.24
C ALA A 159 -9.01 13.75 -8.77
N VAL A 160 -8.52 12.60 -9.23
CA VAL A 160 -8.26 12.34 -10.66
C VAL A 160 -9.54 12.01 -11.43
N GLN A 161 -10.58 11.50 -10.75
CA GLN A 161 -11.84 11.10 -11.39
C GLN A 161 -12.80 12.26 -11.75
N LEU A 162 -12.46 13.52 -11.42
CA LEU A 162 -13.35 14.67 -11.66
C LEU A 162 -13.09 15.45 -12.95
N THR A 163 -12.04 15.14 -13.72
CA THR A 163 -11.67 15.92 -14.93
C THR A 163 -12.01 15.24 -16.25
N ALA A 164 -12.58 14.03 -16.24
CA ALA A 164 -12.99 13.32 -17.46
C ALA A 164 -14.50 13.47 -17.71
N SER A 165 -14.96 14.71 -17.91
CA SER A 165 -16.26 15.01 -18.51
C SER A 165 -16.21 16.44 -19.09
N HIS A 166 -15.77 16.53 -20.34
CA HIS A 166 -16.17 17.56 -21.29
C HIS A 166 -16.15 16.94 -22.69
#